data_AF-A0A349NC66-F1
#
_entry.id   AF-A0A349NC66-F1
#
_cell.length_a   1.000
_cell.length_b   1.000
_cell.length_c   1.000
_cell.angle_alpha   90.00
_cell.angle_beta   90.00
_cell.angle_gamma   90.00
#
_symmetry.space_group_name_H-M   'P 1'
#
loop_
_entity.id
_entity.type
_entity.pdbx_description
1 polymer ?
#
loop_
_entity_poly.entity_id
_entity_poly.type
_entity_poly.pdbx_seq_one_letter_code
_entity_poly.pdbx_strand_id
1 'polypeptide(L)'
;MSSLDSFAPGGISRLSIVAGFEQIAESASEDEMIANLSKNNRKLVANLSMARDLAGKNGDNKTEGLMTTRIQIHEKHIWMLDSFLAS
;
A
#
# COMPACT_ATOMS: atom_id res chain seq x y z
N MET A 1 22.39 -16.87 10.73
CA MET A 1 22.16 -16.11 9.49
C MET A 1 22.29 -17.07 8.32
N SER A 2 21.18 -17.74 7.98
CA SER A 2 20.87 -18.47 6.74
C SER A 2 19.50 -19.14 6.91
N SER A 3 18.72 -19.20 5.82
CA SER A 3 17.44 -19.93 5.64
C SER A 3 16.21 -19.46 6.43
N LEU A 4 15.63 -18.31 6.03
CA LEU A 4 14.17 -18.27 5.86
C LEU A 4 13.89 -18.88 4.49
N ASP A 5 13.83 -20.21 4.49
CA ASP A 5 13.44 -21.08 3.38
C ASP A 5 11.92 -20.98 3.12
N SER A 6 11.41 -19.76 3.03
CA SER A 6 10.17 -19.46 2.33
C SER A 6 10.56 -18.62 1.13
N PHE A 7 10.95 -19.30 0.06
CA PHE A 7 10.94 -18.73 -1.28
C PHE A 7 9.59 -18.01 -1.45
N ALA A 8 9.60 -16.66 -1.43
CA ALA A 8 8.38 -15.87 -1.56
C ALA A 8 7.64 -16.41 -2.79
N PRO A 9 6.41 -16.95 -2.66
CA PRO A 9 5.76 -17.65 -3.74
C PRO A 9 5.46 -16.67 -4.89
N GLY A 10 6.43 -16.61 -5.81
CA GLY A 10 6.56 -15.69 -6.92
C GLY A 10 7.32 -14.41 -6.57
N GLY A 11 8.38 -14.16 -7.33
CA GLY A 11 9.19 -12.94 -7.22
C GLY A 11 8.39 -11.66 -7.45
N ILE A 12 9.10 -10.52 -7.50
CA ILE A 12 8.53 -9.16 -7.64
C ILE A 12 7.41 -9.08 -8.70
N SER A 13 7.51 -9.86 -9.79
CA SER A 13 6.46 -10.00 -10.80
C SER A 13 5.12 -10.53 -10.26
N ARG A 14 5.11 -11.59 -9.44
CA ARG A 14 3.87 -12.10 -8.82
C ARG A 14 3.33 -11.15 -7.76
N LEU A 15 4.21 -10.47 -7.01
CA LEU A 15 3.79 -9.40 -6.11
C LEU A 15 3.10 -8.26 -6.87
N SER A 16 3.64 -7.87 -8.03
CA SER A 16 3.04 -6.84 -8.90
C SER A 16 1.65 -7.27 -9.42
N ILE A 17 1.54 -8.52 -9.88
CA ILE A 17 0.27 -9.10 -10.35
C ILE A 17 -0.76 -9.16 -9.21
N VAL A 18 -0.37 -9.62 -8.02
CA VAL A 18 -1.27 -9.78 -6.88
C VAL A 18 -1.66 -8.42 -6.26
N ALA A 19 -0.75 -7.46 -6.27
CA ALA A 19 -1.01 -6.12 -5.72
C ALA A 19 -1.90 -5.26 -6.62
N GLY A 20 -2.05 -5.59 -7.92
CA GLY A 20 -2.91 -4.86 -8.84
C GLY A 20 -2.48 -3.40 -9.03
N PHE A 21 -1.19 -3.11 -8.87
CA PHE A 21 -0.62 -1.79 -9.16
C PHE A 21 -0.30 -1.68 -10.64
N GLU A 22 -0.79 -0.62 -11.27
CA GLU A 22 -0.43 -0.31 -12.65
C GLU A 22 1.01 0.24 -12.66
N GLN A 23 1.84 -0.34 -13.52
CA GLN A 23 3.20 0.11 -13.72
C GLN A 23 3.15 1.41 -14.53
N ILE A 24 3.76 2.48 -14.02
CA ILE A 24 3.86 3.74 -14.76
C ILE A 24 4.97 3.59 -15.81
N ALA A 25 4.77 4.20 -16.98
CA ALA A 25 5.83 4.33 -17.98
C ALA A 25 7.03 5.12 -17.41
N GLU A 26 8.25 4.75 -17.83
CA GLU A 26 9.48 5.46 -17.46
C GLU A 26 9.49 6.92 -17.95
N SER A 27 8.68 7.24 -18.95
CA SER A 27 8.53 8.57 -19.55
C SER A 27 7.48 9.46 -18.87
N ALA A 28 6.91 9.04 -17.74
CA ALA A 28 5.89 9.83 -17.05
C ALA A 28 6.47 11.15 -16.49
N SER A 29 5.64 12.18 -16.44
CA SER A 29 6.00 13.43 -15.79
C SER A 29 6.07 13.28 -14.27
N GLU A 30 6.73 14.22 -13.58
CA GLU A 30 6.80 14.24 -12.12
C GLU A 30 5.38 14.24 -11.50
N ASP A 31 4.48 15.08 -12.03
CA ASP A 31 3.10 15.16 -11.57
C ASP A 31 2.34 13.84 -11.78
N GLU A 32 2.55 13.16 -12.91
CA GLU A 32 1.97 11.84 -13.18
C GLU A 32 2.48 10.77 -12.21
N MET A 33 3.78 10.81 -11.88
CA MET A 33 4.37 9.90 -10.89
C MET A 33 3.79 10.14 -9.49
N ILE A 34 3.65 11.40 -9.08
CA ILE A 34 3.10 11.79 -7.77
C ILE A 34 1.62 11.44 -7.68
N ALA A 35 0.84 11.72 -8.74
CA ALA A 35 -0.56 11.36 -8.81
C ALA A 35 -0.77 9.84 -8.71
N ASN A 36 0.05 9.05 -9.40
CA ASN A 36 -0.03 7.60 -9.29
C ASN A 36 0.41 7.09 -7.91
N LEU A 37 1.41 7.73 -7.28
CA LEU A 37 1.81 7.39 -5.91
C LEU A 37 0.66 7.66 -4.92
N SER A 38 -0.06 8.78 -5.06
CA SER A 38 -1.26 9.07 -4.26
C SER A 38 -2.35 8.01 -4.50
N LYS A 39 -2.64 7.68 -5.77
CA LYS A 39 -3.58 6.60 -6.16
C LYS A 39 -3.22 5.26 -5.51
N ASN A 40 -1.94 4.89 -5.48
CA ASN A 40 -1.48 3.64 -4.89
C ASN A 40 -1.57 3.64 -3.36
N ASN A 41 -1.29 4.78 -2.70
CA ASN A 41 -1.53 4.90 -1.25
C ASN A 41 -3.02 4.73 -0.92
N ARG A 42 -3.94 5.25 -1.75
CA ARG A 42 -5.39 5.05 -1.57
C ARG A 42 -5.79 3.58 -1.68
N LYS A 43 -5.23 2.85 -2.65
CA LYS A 43 -5.41 1.39 -2.77
C LYS A 43 -4.90 0.66 -1.51
N LEU A 44 -3.75 1.06 -0.97
CA LEU A 44 -3.22 0.49 0.27
C LEU A 44 -4.16 0.73 1.46
N VAL A 45 -4.69 1.95 1.63
CA VAL A 45 -5.65 2.26 2.69
C VAL A 45 -6.90 1.37 2.59
N ALA A 46 -7.43 1.13 1.39
CA ALA A 46 -8.56 0.23 1.19
C ALA A 46 -8.23 -1.22 1.63
N ASN A 47 -7.09 -1.76 1.17
CA ASN A 47 -6.65 -3.11 1.55
C ASN A 47 -6.40 -3.24 3.06
N LEU A 48 -5.76 -2.24 3.68
CA LEU A 48 -5.50 -2.20 5.12
C LEU A 48 -6.80 -2.12 5.92
N SER A 49 -7.81 -1.39 5.43
CA SER A 49 -9.12 -1.30 6.08
C SER A 49 -9.82 -2.67 6.07
N MET A 50 -9.80 -3.37 4.94
CA MET A 50 -10.32 -4.74 4.86
C MET A 50 -9.58 -5.70 5.80
N ALA A 51 -8.26 -5.61 5.86
CA ALA A 51 -7.43 -6.43 6.75
C ALA A 51 -7.71 -6.13 8.24
N ARG A 52 -7.83 -4.85 8.61
CA ARG A 52 -8.22 -4.41 9.96
C ARG A 52 -9.56 -5.02 10.35
N ASP A 53 -10.56 -4.88 9.48
CA ASP A 53 -11.92 -5.35 9.78
C ASP A 53 -11.97 -6.88 9.90
N LEU A 54 -11.19 -7.61 9.10
CA LEU A 54 -11.04 -9.05 9.23
C LEU A 54 -10.32 -9.45 10.53
N ALA A 55 -9.27 -8.73 10.92
CA ALA A 55 -8.56 -8.96 12.18
C ALA A 55 -9.50 -8.75 13.39
N GLY A 56 -10.26 -7.65 13.39
CA GLY A 56 -11.24 -7.36 14.44
C GLY A 56 -12.33 -8.43 14.55
N LYS A 57 -12.85 -8.92 13.40
CA LYS A 57 -13.84 -10.02 13.37
C LYS A 57 -13.30 -11.34 13.96
N ASN A 58 -11.99 -11.58 13.90
CA ASN A 58 -11.34 -12.77 14.42
C ASN A 58 -10.74 -12.57 15.83
N GLY A 59 -10.90 -11.39 16.44
CA GLY A 59 -10.32 -11.06 17.74
C GLY A 59 -8.80 -10.89 17.75
N ASP A 60 -8.17 -10.68 16.59
CA ASP A 60 -6.73 -10.38 16.47
C ASP A 60 -6.47 -8.87 16.66
N ASN A 61 -6.55 -8.43 17.91
CA ASN A 61 -6.39 -7.03 18.29
C ASN A 61 -5.01 -6.45 17.93
N LYS A 62 -3.97 -7.30 17.84
CA LYS A 62 -2.61 -6.86 17.49
C LYS A 62 -2.54 -6.47 16.01
N THR A 63 -3.06 -7.33 15.14
CA THR A 63 -3.13 -7.04 13.71
C THR A 63 -4.06 -5.86 13.44
N GLU A 64 -5.20 -5.78 14.12
CA GLU A 64 -6.13 -4.65 14.00
C GLU A 64 -5.46 -3.29 14.32
N GLY A 65 -4.75 -3.21 15.45
CA GLY A 65 -4.02 -2.00 15.86
C GLY A 65 -2.88 -1.65 14.89
N LEU A 66 -2.16 -2.66 14.40
CA LEU A 66 -1.12 -2.46 13.38
C LEU A 66 -1.71 -1.88 12.08
N MET A 67 -2.80 -2.44 11.57
CA MET A 67 -3.45 -1.95 10.34
C MET A 67 -3.95 -0.52 10.54
N THR A 68 -4.54 -0.20 11.68
CA THR A 68 -4.98 1.16 12.02
C THR A 68 -3.82 2.16 11.96
N THR A 69 -2.66 1.81 12.51
CA THR A 69 -1.47 2.67 12.49
C THR A 69 -0.96 2.88 11.06
N ARG A 70 -0.97 1.82 10.24
CA ARG A 70 -0.58 1.92 8.82
C ARG A 70 -1.54 2.78 8.01
N ILE A 71 -2.85 2.69 8.25
CA ILE A 71 -3.87 3.52 7.60
C ILE A 71 -3.56 5.01 7.83
N GLN A 72 -3.34 5.43 9.08
CA GLN A 72 -3.07 6.82 9.42
C GLN A 72 -1.83 7.39 8.70
N ILE A 73 -0.76 6.61 8.59
CA ILE A 73 0.46 7.01 7.87
C ILE A 73 0.15 7.23 6.38
N HIS A 74 -0.55 6.29 5.75
CA HIS A 74 -0.85 6.37 4.33
C HIS A 74 -1.87 7.48 4.01
N GLU A 75 -2.84 7.75 4.88
CA GLU A 75 -3.76 8.90 4.75
C GLU A 75 -3.02 10.23 4.84
N LYS A 76 -2.05 10.36 5.75
CA LYS A 76 -1.19 11.54 5.83
C LYS A 76 -0.37 11.73 4.55
N HIS A 77 0.17 10.64 3.99
CA HIS A 77 0.91 10.70 2.74
C HIS A 77 0.03 11.14 1.56
N ILE A 78 -1.19 10.59 1.46
CA ILE A 78 -2.17 11.02 0.45
C ILE A 78 -2.41 12.53 0.54
N TRP A 79 -2.68 13.04 1.74
CA TRP A 79 -2.89 14.47 1.95
C TRP A 79 -1.70 15.32 1.50
N MET A 80 -0.46 14.91 1.82
CA MET A 80 0.73 15.65 1.41
C MET A 80 0.94 15.64 -0.11
N LEU A 81 0.76 14.48 -0.75
CA LEU A 81 0.93 14.33 -2.21
C LEU A 81 -0.13 15.13 -2.98
N ASP A 82 -1.38 15.06 -2.53
CA ASP A 82 -2.48 15.80 -3.16
C ASP A 82 -2.33 17.31 -2.95
N SER A 83 -1.81 17.74 -1.79
CA SER A 83 -1.52 19.15 -1.53
C SER A 83 -0.40 19.68 -2.44
N PHE A 84 0.61 18.86 -2.72
CA PHE A 84 1.69 19.21 -3.65
C PHE A 84 1.19 19.37 -5.09
N LEU A 85 0.26 18.53 -5.54
CA LEU A 85 -0.32 18.63 -6.89
C LEU A 85 -1.31 19.80 -7.05
N ALA A 86 -1.80 20.35 -5.94
CA ALA A 86 -2.72 21.48 -5.93
C ALA A 86 -2.03 22.85 -5.84
N SER A 87 -0.70 22.87 -5.64
CA SER A 87 0.14 24.08 -5.59
C SER A 87 0.72 24.45 -6.93
#